data_AF-C4IIT1-F1
#
_entry.id   AF-C4IIT1-F1
#
_cell.length_a   1.000
_cell.length_b   1.000
_cell.length_c   1.000
_cell.angle_alpha   90.00
_cell.angle_beta   90.00
_cell.angle_gamma   90.00
#
_symmetry.space_group_name_H-M   'P 1'
#
loop_
_entity.id
_entity.type
_entity.pdbx_description
1 polymer ?
#
loop_
_entity_poly.entity_id
_entity_poly.type
_entity_poly.pdbx_seq_one_letter_code
_entity_poly.pdbx_strand_id
1 'polypeptide(L)'
;MDSNSLQLIEYSYYEQVKRYLNDPQNATPQDWAAYTSRMDAGGLLDRSKVKIIKTYFYNKETETMSKLWWKLEDLEKQAYLKIITGEEPIDYFDDFVDIWYKEGGRKITDEVRDEINKNTEKN
;
A
#
# COMPACT_ATOMS: atom_id res chain seq x y z
N MET A 1 -18.49 2.31 -25.36
CA MET A 1 -18.76 1.43 -24.21
C MET A 1 -20.20 1.63 -23.81
N ASP A 2 -20.97 0.54 -23.68
CA ASP A 2 -22.35 0.62 -23.21
C ASP A 2 -22.33 1.01 -21.72
N SER A 3 -23.11 2.03 -21.37
CA SER A 3 -23.11 2.60 -20.03
C SER A 3 -23.66 1.65 -18.98
N ASN A 4 -24.43 0.65 -19.41
CA ASN A 4 -25.08 -0.33 -18.54
C ASN A 4 -24.16 -1.49 -18.11
N SER A 5 -22.91 -1.56 -18.61
CA SER A 5 -21.95 -2.59 -18.19
C SER A 5 -20.92 -2.11 -17.16
N LEU A 6 -21.04 -0.88 -16.66
CA LEU A 6 -20.12 -0.29 -15.68
C LEU A 6 -20.62 -0.51 -14.24
N GLN A 7 -19.71 -0.80 -13.31
CA GLN A 7 -20.05 -0.83 -11.88
C GLN A 7 -20.44 0.57 -11.39
N LEU A 8 -21.26 0.65 -10.32
CA LEU A 8 -21.87 1.90 -9.82
C LEU A 8 -20.87 3.06 -9.66
N ILE A 9 -19.66 2.73 -9.20
CA ILE A 9 -18.58 3.70 -8.97
C ILE A 9 -17.97 4.17 -10.30
N GLU A 10 -17.77 3.27 -11.25
CA GLU A 10 -17.22 3.58 -12.59
C GLU A 10 -18.18 4.47 -13.39
N TYR A 11 -19.49 4.18 -13.31
CA TYR A 11 -20.52 5.02 -13.92
C TYR A 11 -20.56 6.44 -13.31
N SER A 12 -20.47 6.54 -11.98
CA SER A 12 -20.43 7.83 -11.29
C SER A 12 -19.24 8.69 -11.74
N TYR A 13 -18.06 8.09 -11.89
CA TYR A 13 -16.88 8.82 -12.37
C TYR A 13 -16.95 9.14 -13.85
N TYR A 14 -17.51 8.26 -14.67
CA TYR A 14 -17.74 8.53 -16.09
C TYR A 14 -18.62 9.78 -16.27
N GLU A 15 -19.73 9.88 -15.55
CA GLU A 15 -20.62 11.04 -15.61
C GLU A 15 -19.94 12.33 -15.11
N GLN A 16 -19.16 12.26 -14.02
CA GLN A 16 -18.42 13.41 -13.49
C GLN A 16 -17.37 13.93 -14.50
N VAL A 17 -16.59 13.02 -15.10
CA VAL A 17 -15.61 13.34 -16.13
C VAL A 17 -16.27 13.95 -17.36
N LYS A 18 -17.41 13.38 -17.79
CA LYS A 18 -18.17 13.88 -18.94
C LYS A 18 -18.75 15.27 -18.69
N ARG A 19 -19.27 15.53 -17.49
CA ARG A 19 -19.74 16.87 -17.09
C ARG A 19 -18.63 17.91 -17.15
N TYR A 20 -17.46 17.59 -16.60
CA TYR A 20 -16.30 18.48 -16.67
C TYR A 20 -15.86 18.75 -18.11
N LEU A 21 -15.80 17.73 -18.97
CA LEU A 21 -15.39 17.88 -20.37
C LEU A 21 -16.37 18.70 -21.21
N ASN A 22 -17.67 18.64 -20.91
CA ASN A 22 -18.70 19.35 -21.65
C ASN A 22 -18.83 20.82 -21.23
N ASP A 23 -18.68 21.14 -19.95
CA ASP A 23 -18.72 22.51 -19.44
C ASP A 23 -17.75 22.72 -18.28
N PRO A 24 -16.45 22.95 -18.57
CA PRO A 24 -15.43 23.14 -17.54
C PRO A 24 -15.64 24.39 -16.68
N GLN A 25 -16.33 25.42 -17.20
CA GLN A 25 -16.51 26.70 -16.50
C GLN A 25 -17.54 26.62 -15.38
N ASN A 26 -18.57 25.80 -15.54
CA ASN A 26 -19.62 25.60 -14.52
C ASN A 26 -19.50 24.25 -13.78
N ALA A 27 -18.45 23.47 -14.05
CA ALA A 27 -18.23 22.19 -13.40
C ALA A 27 -17.98 22.35 -11.90
N THR A 28 -18.41 21.35 -11.12
CA THR A 28 -18.14 21.35 -9.68
C THR A 28 -16.66 21.05 -9.40
N PRO A 29 -16.12 21.46 -8.24
CA PRO A 29 -14.78 21.06 -7.81
C PRO A 29 -14.58 19.53 -7.80
N GLN A 30 -15.66 18.78 -7.54
CA GLN A 30 -15.66 17.32 -7.56
C GLN A 30 -15.53 16.76 -8.98
N ASP A 31 -16.22 17.34 -9.96
CA ASP A 31 -16.10 16.94 -11.37
C ASP A 31 -14.67 17.24 -11.90
N TRP A 32 -14.11 18.40 -11.56
CA TRP A 32 -12.71 18.75 -11.88
C TRP A 32 -11.71 17.79 -11.21
N ALA A 33 -11.90 17.48 -9.93
CA ALA A 33 -11.02 16.57 -9.20
C ALA A 33 -11.10 15.15 -9.79
N ALA A 34 -12.28 14.67 -10.17
CA ALA A 34 -12.46 13.37 -10.82
C ALA A 34 -11.78 13.31 -12.18
N TYR A 35 -11.86 14.37 -12.99
CA TYR A 35 -11.17 14.49 -14.27
C TYR A 35 -9.65 14.52 -14.11
N THR A 36 -9.15 15.47 -13.32
CA THR A 36 -7.71 15.70 -13.16
C THR A 36 -7.00 14.47 -12.58
N SER A 37 -7.62 13.81 -11.58
CA SER A 37 -7.02 12.62 -10.94
C SER A 37 -7.00 11.38 -11.83
N ARG A 38 -7.97 11.21 -12.75
CA ARG A 38 -8.07 9.98 -13.55
C ARG A 38 -7.55 10.12 -14.97
N MET A 39 -7.74 11.27 -15.60
CA MET A 39 -7.37 11.50 -16.99
C MET A 39 -6.00 12.18 -17.10
N ASP A 40 -5.81 13.29 -16.39
CA ASP A 40 -4.55 14.05 -16.47
C ASP A 40 -3.41 13.36 -15.71
N ALA A 41 -3.65 12.90 -14.47
CA ALA A 41 -2.62 12.24 -13.68
C ALA A 41 -2.11 10.96 -14.36
N GLY A 42 -2.99 10.18 -15.00
CA GLY A 42 -2.60 9.00 -15.78
C GLY A 42 -1.68 9.36 -16.95
N GLY A 43 -2.03 10.40 -17.72
CA GLY A 43 -1.20 10.88 -18.83
C GLY A 43 0.11 11.54 -18.38
N LEU A 44 0.14 12.16 -17.20
CA LEU A 44 1.37 12.68 -16.61
C LEU A 44 2.32 11.56 -16.20
N LEU A 45 1.80 10.50 -15.58
CA LEU A 45 2.61 9.32 -15.21
C LEU A 45 3.22 8.67 -16.45
N ASP A 46 2.46 8.52 -17.54
CA ASP A 46 2.94 7.94 -18.81
C ASP A 46 4.02 8.80 -19.51
N ARG A 47 3.84 10.12 -19.54
CA ARG A 47 4.80 11.05 -20.18
C ARG A 47 6.03 11.34 -19.32
N SER A 48 5.95 11.13 -18.02
CA SER A 48 7.05 11.34 -17.10
C SER A 48 7.99 10.14 -17.10
N LYS A 49 9.31 10.36 -16.95
CA LYS A 49 10.29 9.29 -16.71
C LYS A 49 10.20 8.79 -15.25
N VAL A 50 8.99 8.51 -14.78
CA VAL A 50 8.79 7.94 -13.45
C VAL A 50 9.27 6.50 -13.49
N LYS A 51 10.34 6.23 -12.75
CA LYS A 51 10.75 4.86 -12.46
C LYS A 51 9.70 4.26 -11.54
N ILE A 52 8.74 3.54 -12.09
CA ILE A 52 7.79 2.75 -11.30
C ILE A 52 8.58 1.63 -10.64
N ILE A 53 8.98 1.84 -9.39
CA ILE A 53 9.43 0.77 -8.53
C ILE A 53 8.15 0.11 -8.01
N LYS A 54 7.74 -0.99 -8.64
CA LYS A 54 6.67 -1.82 -8.07
C LYS A 54 7.17 -2.30 -6.72
N THR A 55 6.59 -1.79 -5.64
CA THR A 55 6.69 -2.43 -4.33
C THR A 55 6.03 -3.80 -4.47
N TYR A 56 6.86 -4.84 -4.52
CA TYR A 56 6.45 -6.23 -4.78
C TYR A 56 5.45 -6.79 -3.73
N PHE A 57 5.19 -6.04 -2.66
CA PHE A 57 4.32 -6.38 -1.53
C PHE A 57 2.85 -6.03 -1.72
N TYR A 58 2.36 -5.74 -2.94
CA TYR A 58 1.01 -5.21 -3.05
C TYR A 58 -0.09 -6.24 -2.74
N ASN A 59 0.14 -7.57 -2.86
CA ASN A 59 -0.95 -8.57 -2.74
C ASN A 59 -0.51 -10.00 -2.31
N LYS A 60 0.69 -10.20 -1.78
CA LYS A 60 1.14 -11.52 -1.30
C LYS A 60 1.66 -11.41 0.12
N GLU A 61 0.77 -11.56 1.09
CA GLU A 61 1.18 -11.99 2.42
C GLU A 61 1.78 -13.39 2.31
N THR A 62 2.92 -13.62 2.96
CA THR A 62 3.44 -14.98 3.08
C THR A 62 2.56 -15.77 4.05
N GLU A 63 2.59 -17.10 3.96
CA GLU A 63 1.74 -17.95 4.82
C GLU A 63 1.95 -17.66 6.32
N THR A 64 3.20 -17.37 6.71
CA THR A 64 3.54 -17.05 8.08
C THR A 64 3.09 -15.64 8.46
N MET A 65 3.14 -14.66 7.54
CA MET A 65 2.58 -13.32 7.79
C MET A 65 1.09 -13.40 8.12
N SER A 66 0.28 -14.08 7.32
CA SER A 66 -1.18 -14.14 7.59
C SER A 66 -1.55 -14.77 8.94
N LYS A 67 -0.66 -15.58 9.55
CA LYS A 67 -0.92 -16.27 10.83
C LYS A 67 -0.29 -15.57 12.04
N LEU A 68 0.92 -15.03 11.90
CA LEU A 68 1.74 -14.55 13.02
C LEU A 68 1.93 -13.03 13.04
N TRP A 69 1.61 -12.33 11.95
CA TRP A 69 1.90 -10.90 11.84
C TRP A 69 1.21 -10.07 12.93
N TRP A 70 -0.05 -10.35 13.23
CA TRP A 70 -0.78 -9.64 14.29
C TRP A 70 -0.10 -9.74 15.67
N LYS A 71 0.51 -10.90 15.98
CA LYS A 71 1.21 -11.13 17.25
C LYS A 71 2.51 -10.34 17.31
N LEU A 72 3.22 -10.30 16.18
CA LEU A 72 4.46 -9.53 16.04
C LEU A 72 4.21 -8.02 16.13
N GLU A 73 3.12 -7.53 15.53
CA GLU A 73 2.71 -6.12 15.65
C GLU A 73 2.34 -5.74 17.08
N ASP A 74 1.69 -6.64 17.82
CA ASP A 74 1.35 -6.40 19.23
C ASP A 74 2.61 -6.33 20.09
N LEU A 75 3.56 -7.25 19.87
CA LEU A 75 4.88 -7.24 20.53
C LEU A 75 5.62 -5.92 20.28
N GLU A 76 5.63 -5.45 19.03
CA GLU A 76 6.25 -4.19 18.62
C GLU A 76 5.60 -2.98 19.32
N LYS A 77 4.27 -2.90 19.29
CA LYS A 77 3.52 -1.82 19.94
C LYS A 77 3.79 -1.75 21.44
N GLN A 78 3.82 -2.90 22.12
CA GLN A 78 4.10 -2.96 23.56
C GLN A 78 5.54 -2.55 23.88
N ALA A 79 6.53 -3.03 23.12
CA ALA A 79 7.92 -2.66 23.33
C ALA A 79 8.14 -1.15 23.15
N TYR A 80 7.56 -0.57 22.09
CA TYR A 80 7.69 0.87 21.83
C TYR A 80 7.01 1.70 22.91
N LEU A 81 5.82 1.28 23.36
CA LEU A 81 5.12 1.97 24.44
C LEU A 81 5.98 2.00 25.71
N LYS A 82 6.54 0.86 26.13
CA LYS A 82 7.41 0.76 27.31
C LYS A 82 8.65 1.63 27.24
N ILE A 83 9.28 1.69 26.08
CA ILE A 83 10.47 2.53 25.84
C ILE A 83 10.08 4.02 25.91
N ILE A 84 8.98 4.42 25.25
CA ILE A 84 8.55 5.82 25.16
C ILE A 84 8.04 6.33 26.52
N THR A 85 7.37 5.49 27.30
CA THR A 85 6.90 5.85 28.65
C THR A 85 8.01 5.84 29.69
N GLY A 86 9.20 5.31 29.35
CA GLY A 86 10.33 5.15 30.26
C GLY A 86 10.17 3.99 31.25
N GLU A 87 9.26 3.06 30.99
CA GLU A 87 9.15 1.80 31.75
C GLU A 87 10.36 0.90 31.50
N GLU A 88 10.91 0.93 30.29
CA GLU A 88 12.14 0.23 29.89
C GLU A 88 13.14 1.20 29.24
N PRO A 89 14.47 0.98 29.37
CA PRO A 89 15.48 1.78 28.68
C PRO A 89 15.48 1.50 27.17
N ILE A 90 16.12 2.38 26.39
CA ILE A 90 16.26 2.21 24.93
C ILE A 90 16.95 0.88 24.56
N ASP A 91 17.86 0.39 25.40
CA ASP A 91 18.58 -0.88 25.21
C ASP A 91 17.64 -2.10 25.17
N TYR A 92 16.42 -1.99 25.73
CA TYR A 92 15.39 -3.03 25.64
C TYR A 92 14.95 -3.31 24.19
N PHE A 93 15.22 -2.41 23.25
CA PHE A 93 14.94 -2.64 21.84
C PHE A 93 15.67 -3.89 21.31
N ASP A 94 16.90 -4.15 21.75
CA ASP A 94 17.65 -5.33 21.32
C ASP A 94 16.98 -6.63 21.80
N ASP A 95 16.47 -6.64 23.04
CA ASP A 95 15.69 -7.76 23.59
C ASP A 95 14.38 -7.97 22.82
N PHE A 96 13.69 -6.88 22.48
CA PHE A 96 12.49 -6.92 21.63
C PHE A 96 12.80 -7.56 20.28
N VAL A 97 13.88 -7.17 19.61
CA VAL A 97 14.28 -7.72 18.30
C VAL A 97 14.54 -9.22 18.41
N ASP A 98 15.22 -9.66 19.47
CA ASP A 98 15.48 -11.08 19.72
C ASP A 98 14.20 -11.89 19.91
N ILE A 99 13.24 -11.35 20.68
CA ILE A 99 11.93 -11.98 20.88
C ILE A 99 11.14 -11.99 19.57
N TRP A 100 11.12 -10.88 18.83
CA TRP A 100 10.44 -10.75 17.54
C TRP A 100 10.93 -11.80 16.53
N TYR A 101 12.25 -12.00 16.47
CA TYR A 101 12.83 -13.05 15.60
C TYR A 101 12.43 -14.46 16.03
N LYS A 102 12.39 -14.74 17.34
CA LYS A 102 11.99 -16.06 17.88
C LYS A 102 10.50 -16.35 17.65
N GLU A 103 9.65 -15.33 17.74
CA GLU A 103 8.19 -15.45 17.62
C GLU A 103 7.68 -15.58 16.18
N GLY A 104 8.59 -15.66 15.19
CA GLY A 104 8.24 -15.93 13.80
C GLY A 104 8.75 -14.88 12.82
N GLY A 105 9.30 -13.77 13.30
CA GLY A 105 9.84 -12.72 12.45
C GLY A 105 10.98 -13.18 11.53
N ARG A 106 11.79 -14.15 12.00
CA ARG A 106 12.85 -14.76 11.17
C ARG A 106 12.27 -15.50 9.97
N LYS A 107 11.26 -16.33 10.22
CA LYS A 107 10.59 -17.11 9.18
C LYS A 107 9.94 -16.21 8.13
N ILE A 108 9.28 -15.13 8.56
CA ILE A 108 8.70 -14.14 7.66
C ILE A 108 9.79 -13.46 6.81
N THR A 109 10.89 -13.05 7.44
CA THR A 109 12.01 -12.41 6.72
C THR A 109 12.61 -13.32 5.67
N ASP A 110 12.75 -14.62 5.96
CA ASP A 110 13.28 -15.61 5.02
C ASP A 110 12.29 -15.89 3.89
N GLU A 111 10.99 -16.05 4.18
CA GLU A 111 9.94 -16.22 3.15
C GLU A 111 9.89 -15.02 2.19
N VAL A 112 10.03 -13.81 2.73
CA VAL A 112 10.11 -12.57 1.94
C VAL A 112 11.36 -12.56 1.06
N ARG A 113 12.52 -12.94 1.59
CA ARG A 113 13.77 -13.01 0.82
C ARG A 113 13.66 -14.03 -0.32
N ASP A 114 13.04 -15.17 -0.08
CA ASP A 114 12.80 -16.20 -1.09
C ASP A 114 11.86 -15.73 -2.20
N GLU A 115 10.77 -15.02 -1.87
CA GLU A 115 9.88 -14.41 -2.87
C GLU A 115 10.61 -13.33 -3.69
N ILE A 116 11.50 -12.53 -3.07
CA ILE A 116 12.32 -11.53 -3.80
C ILE A 116 13.29 -12.22 -4.77
N ASN A 117 14.02 -13.24 -4.34
CA ASN A 117 15.00 -13.94 -5.17
C ASN A 117 14.34 -14.63 -6.37
N LYS A 118 13.23 -15.35 -6.16
CA LYS A 118 12.46 -16.00 -7.25
C LYS A 118 11.94 -15.03 -8.29
N ASN A 119 11.66 -13.79 -7.89
CA ASN A 119 11.16 -12.75 -8.79
C ASN A 119 12.29 -11.98 -9.49
N THR A 120 13.51 -11.99 -8.94
CA THR A 120 14.69 -11.37 -9.56
C THR A 120 15.26 -12.24 -10.68
N GLU A 121 15.16 -13.57 -10.58
CA GLU A 121 15.57 -14.52 -11.63
C GLU A 121 14.62 -14.56 -12.85
N LYS A 122 13.46 -13.91 -12.77
CA LYS A 122 12.44 -13.88 -13.83
C LYS A 122 12.43 -12.61 -14.69
N ASN A 123 13.28 -11.64 -14.37
CA ASN A 123 13.46 -10.39 -15.12
C ASN A 123 14.82 -10.36 -15.81
#